data_AF-A0A9E2CPP9-F1
#
_entry.id   AF-A0A9E2CPP9-F1
#
_cell.length_a   1.000
_cell.length_b   1.000
_cell.length_c   1.000
_cell.angle_alpha   90.00
_cell.angle_beta   90.00
_cell.angle_gamma   90.00
#
_symmetry.space_group_name_H-M   'P 1'
#
loop_
_entity.id
_entity.type
_entity.pdbx_description
1 polymer ?
#
loop_
_entity_poly.entity_id
_entity_poly.type
_entity_poly.pdbx_seq_one_letter_code
_entity_poly.pdbx_strand_id
1 'polypeptide(L)'
;MARVTVAVLLDRPPPSAPVEDGVPPATPAWSAETLADVEALVRDAVGFSEARGDRVTVRQGAMQAAPVIEPPPPAPWWQAAWVYRSAREGLGVLALALIAWLLIRPLLKNLSAPRAAEGPPAMALAGDAADEGETPPRNAALTALERPGLSLDDKLLLARQAVNEDAKRVAQVVKSWVGTDA
;
A
#
# COMPACT_ATOMS: atom_id res chain seq x y z
N MET A 1 44.89 27.87 55.79
CA MET A 1 43.43 28.02 55.98
C MET A 1 42.78 28.13 54.61
N ALA A 2 41.67 27.46 54.37
CA ALA A 2 40.94 27.53 53.10
C ALA A 2 39.85 28.61 53.18
N ARG A 3 39.75 29.43 52.14
CA ARG A 3 38.70 30.46 51.97
C ARG A 3 37.61 29.93 51.05
N VAL A 4 36.38 30.37 51.25
CA VAL A 4 35.23 30.01 50.42
C VAL A 4 34.73 31.25 49.67
N THR A 5 34.48 31.09 48.38
CA THR A 5 33.89 32.14 47.53
C THR A 5 32.69 31.57 46.80
N VAL A 6 31.52 32.16 47.05
CA VAL A 6 30.24 31.70 46.50
C VAL A 6 29.58 32.84 45.74
N ALA A 7 29.18 32.57 44.50
CA ALA A 7 28.39 33.48 43.69
C ALA A 7 27.08 32.79 43.34
N VAL A 8 25.96 33.44 43.62
CA VAL A 8 24.61 32.91 43.37
C VAL A 8 23.88 33.85 42.43
N LEU A 9 23.37 33.29 41.33
CA LEU A 9 22.52 34.00 40.37
C LEU A 9 21.09 33.54 40.57
N LEU A 10 20.21 34.45 40.99
CA LEU A 10 18.79 34.21 41.14
C LEU A 10 18.08 34.56 39.83
N ASP A 11 17.40 33.58 39.25
CA ASP A 11 16.60 33.80 38.05
C ASP A 11 15.36 34.62 38.37
N ARG A 12 14.96 35.50 37.46
CA ARG A 12 13.77 36.33 37.65
C ARG A 12 12.49 35.53 37.42
N PRO A 13 11.40 35.84 38.13
CA PRO A 13 10.13 35.21 37.88
C PRO A 13 9.67 35.47 36.43
N PRO A 14 8.92 34.52 35.83
CA PRO A 14 8.36 34.73 34.50
C PRO A 14 7.43 35.95 34.52
N PRO A 15 7.34 36.68 33.40
CA PRO A 15 6.45 37.82 33.32
C PRO A 15 4.99 37.36 33.50
N SER A 16 4.22 38.13 34.25
CA SER A 16 2.82 37.83 34.57
C SER A 16 1.83 38.22 33.47
N ALA A 17 2.28 38.97 32.47
CA ALA A 17 1.47 39.39 31.33
C ALA A 17 1.69 38.46 30.12
N PRO A 18 0.65 38.19 29.32
CA PRO A 18 0.82 37.58 28.00
C PRO A 18 1.73 38.45 27.12
N VAL A 19 2.39 37.83 26.14
CA VAL A 19 3.13 38.57 25.12
C VAL A 19 2.14 39.37 24.27
N GLU A 20 2.24 40.70 24.32
CA GLU A 20 1.43 41.62 23.52
C GLU A 20 2.31 42.16 22.37
N ASP A 21 1.80 42.13 21.14
CA ASP A 21 2.46 42.67 19.94
C ASP A 21 3.89 42.15 19.64
N GLY A 22 4.20 40.92 20.07
CA GLY A 22 5.53 40.31 19.86
C GLY A 22 6.64 40.94 20.71
N VAL A 23 6.31 41.84 21.64
CA VAL A 23 7.24 42.39 22.62
C VAL A 23 7.12 41.57 23.90
N PRO A 24 8.19 40.86 24.33
CA PRO A 24 8.13 40.11 25.57
C PRO A 24 7.96 41.09 26.75
N PRO A 25 6.99 40.84 27.65
CA PRO A 25 6.76 41.69 28.81
C PRO A 25 7.98 41.69 29.73
N ALA A 26 8.21 42.82 30.41
CA ALA A 26 9.32 42.95 31.33
C ALA A 26 9.21 41.92 32.48
N THR A 27 10.27 41.14 32.69
CA THR A 27 10.38 40.26 33.87
C THR A 27 10.45 41.10 35.14
N PRO A 28 9.61 40.84 36.16
CA PRO A 28 9.72 41.55 37.43
C PRO A 28 11.05 41.25 38.11
N ALA A 29 11.59 42.24 38.82
CA ALA A 29 12.77 42.06 39.66
C ALA A 29 12.34 41.52 41.05
N TRP A 30 13.19 40.71 41.68
CA TRP A 30 13.00 40.31 43.07
C TRP A 30 13.17 41.52 44.01
N SER A 31 12.44 41.51 45.12
CA SER A 31 12.58 42.53 46.17
C SER A 31 13.96 42.44 46.85
N ALA A 32 14.40 43.56 47.43
CA ALA A 32 15.65 43.60 48.18
C ALA A 32 15.63 42.69 49.43
N GLU A 33 14.47 42.53 50.05
CA GLU A 33 14.25 41.65 51.19
C GLU A 33 14.50 40.19 50.81
N THR A 34 13.89 39.70 49.73
CA THR A 34 14.10 38.33 49.24
C THR A 34 15.56 38.06 48.90
N LEU A 35 16.27 39.04 48.32
CA LEU A 35 17.71 38.88 48.05
C LEU A 35 18.54 38.78 49.33
N ALA A 36 18.19 39.55 50.37
CA ALA A 36 18.85 39.50 51.67
C ALA A 36 18.60 38.15 52.38
N ASP A 37 17.38 37.63 52.32
CA ASP A 37 17.02 36.32 52.88
C ASP A 37 17.79 35.19 52.21
N VAL A 38 17.87 35.21 50.87
CA VAL A 38 18.67 34.24 50.10
C VAL A 38 20.14 34.34 50.46
N GLU A 39 20.68 35.56 50.60
CA GLU A 39 22.06 35.74 51.02
C GLU A 39 22.34 35.18 52.43
N ALA A 40 21.43 35.42 53.38
CA ALA A 40 21.52 34.87 54.73
C ALA A 40 21.50 33.33 54.71
N LEU A 41 20.56 32.73 53.98
CA LEU A 41 20.44 31.28 53.85
C LEU A 41 21.71 30.66 53.24
N VAL A 42 22.28 31.29 52.22
CA VAL A 42 23.52 30.81 51.58
C VAL A 42 24.70 30.93 52.54
N ARG A 43 24.80 32.03 53.30
CA ARG A 43 25.86 32.22 54.31
C ARG A 43 25.81 31.15 55.39
N ASP A 44 24.61 30.81 55.88
CA ASP A 44 24.42 29.77 56.88
C ASP A 44 24.76 28.38 56.34
N ALA A 45 24.30 28.07 55.11
CA ALA A 45 24.53 26.77 54.48
C ALA A 45 26.01 26.46 54.22
N VAL A 46 26.82 27.48 53.90
CA VAL A 46 28.26 27.32 53.62
C VAL A 46 29.14 27.55 54.85
N GLY A 47 28.54 27.91 55.99
CA GLY A 47 29.27 28.23 57.22
C GLY A 47 30.20 29.44 57.06
N PHE A 48 29.70 30.50 56.41
CA PHE A 48 30.44 31.73 56.10
C PHE A 48 31.19 32.28 57.32
N SER A 49 32.45 32.67 57.12
CA SER A 49 33.26 33.33 58.15
C SER A 49 34.02 34.53 57.59
N GLU A 50 33.73 35.72 58.13
CA GLU A 50 34.44 36.95 57.80
C GLU A 50 35.91 36.88 58.22
N ALA A 51 36.21 36.23 59.36
CA ALA A 51 37.58 36.02 59.85
C ALA A 51 38.45 35.19 58.90
N ARG A 52 37.83 34.30 58.09
CA ARG A 52 38.53 33.53 57.03
C ARG A 52 38.66 34.30 55.71
N GLY A 53 38.01 35.45 55.58
CA GLY A 53 37.93 36.22 54.35
C GLY A 53 37.00 35.60 53.31
N ASP A 54 35.96 34.89 53.75
CA ASP A 54 34.96 34.31 52.85
C ASP A 54 34.16 35.43 52.15
N ARG A 55 33.62 35.13 50.97
CA ARG A 55 32.78 36.08 50.22
C ARG A 55 31.57 35.38 49.62
N VAL A 56 30.40 35.97 49.83
CA VAL A 56 29.14 35.58 49.19
C VAL A 56 28.63 36.77 48.39
N THR A 57 28.14 36.53 47.18
CA THR A 57 27.50 37.58 46.36
C THR A 57 26.29 36.99 45.67
N VAL A 58 25.13 37.59 45.93
CA VAL A 58 23.86 37.23 45.29
C VAL A 58 23.51 38.32 44.28
N ARG A 59 23.22 37.92 43.04
CA ARG A 59 22.73 38.82 41.99
C ARG A 59 21.49 38.22 41.38
N GLN A 60 20.55 39.06 40.96
CA GLN A 60 19.45 38.65 40.12
C GLN A 60 19.75 38.95 38.66
N GLY A 61 19.35 38.04 37.77
CA GLY A 61 19.46 38.22 36.33
C GLY A 61 18.32 37.51 35.62
N ALA A 62 17.93 38.01 34.46
CA ALA A 62 17.05 37.25 33.58
C ALA A 62 17.90 36.17 32.92
N MET A 63 17.74 34.90 33.34
CA MET A 63 18.27 33.81 32.54
C MET A 63 17.46 33.77 31.25
N GLN A 64 18.15 33.59 30.12
CA GLN A 64 17.47 33.33 28.87
C GLN A 64 16.64 32.06 29.08
N ALA A 65 15.31 32.18 29.03
CA ALA A 65 14.46 31.01 28.96
C ALA A 65 15.00 30.15 27.83
N ALA A 66 15.25 28.87 28.10
CA ALA A 66 15.51 27.91 27.04
C ALA A 66 14.44 28.17 25.97
N PRO A 67 14.81 28.29 24.68
CA PRO A 67 13.84 28.59 23.65
C PRO A 67 12.69 27.63 23.88
N VAL A 68 11.50 28.18 24.13
CA VAL A 68 10.29 27.39 24.20
C VAL A 68 10.28 26.71 22.84
N ILE A 69 10.65 25.43 22.81
CA ILE A 69 10.53 24.62 21.63
C ILE A 69 9.02 24.53 21.50
N GLU A 70 8.46 25.45 20.71
CA GLU A 70 7.06 25.37 20.32
C GLU A 70 6.85 23.93 19.88
N PRO A 71 5.81 23.25 20.42
CA PRO A 71 5.53 21.90 19.99
C PRO A 71 5.48 21.94 18.46
N PRO A 72 6.25 21.09 17.77
CA PRO A 72 6.29 21.11 16.32
C PRO A 72 4.84 21.08 15.81
N PRO A 73 4.55 21.79 14.71
CA PRO A 73 3.21 21.83 14.15
C PRO A 73 2.66 20.41 14.06
N PRO A 74 1.35 20.20 14.31
CA PRO A 74 0.77 18.87 14.33
C PRO A 74 1.16 18.14 13.06
N ALA A 75 1.74 16.95 13.22
CA ALA A 75 2.23 16.17 12.10
C ALA A 75 1.10 16.01 11.06
N PRO A 76 1.40 16.16 9.76
CA PRO A 76 0.38 15.99 8.73
C PRO A 76 -0.33 14.64 8.85
N TRP A 77 -1.63 14.61 8.55
CA TRP A 77 -2.47 13.41 8.74
C TRP A 77 -1.93 12.15 8.04
N TRP A 78 -1.22 12.31 6.92
CA TRP A 78 -0.60 11.22 6.15
C TRP A 78 0.67 10.63 6.81
N GLN A 79 1.28 11.32 7.77
CA GLN A 79 2.41 10.81 8.56
C GLN A 79 1.95 10.00 9.78
N ALA A 80 0.65 9.96 10.06
CA ALA A 80 0.14 9.22 11.20
C ALA A 80 0.36 7.71 11.01
N ALA A 81 0.78 7.03 12.08
CA ALA A 81 1.13 5.60 12.03
C ALA A 81 -0.02 4.69 11.56
N TRP A 82 -1.27 5.12 11.75
CA TRP A 82 -2.45 4.38 11.28
C TRP A 82 -2.54 4.36 9.76
N VAL A 83 -2.07 5.39 9.05
CA VAL A 83 -2.15 5.49 7.59
C VAL A 83 -1.36 4.37 6.93
N TYR A 84 -0.14 4.10 7.39
CA TYR A 84 0.67 3.00 6.86
C TYR A 84 0.06 1.62 7.12
N ARG A 85 -0.58 1.43 8.29
CA ARG A 85 -1.27 0.18 8.62
C ARG A 85 -2.50 -0.02 7.73
N SER A 86 -3.35 1.00 7.62
CA SER A 86 -4.55 0.98 6.77
C SER A 86 -4.20 0.90 5.29
N ALA A 87 -3.11 1.51 4.82
CA ALA A 87 -2.67 1.39 3.43
C ALA A 87 -2.26 -0.04 3.09
N ARG A 88 -1.55 -0.73 3.99
CA ARG A 88 -1.13 -2.13 3.79
C ARG A 88 -2.33 -3.08 3.75
N GLU A 89 -3.28 -2.91 4.67
CA GLU A 89 -4.51 -3.71 4.70
C GLU A 89 -5.44 -3.38 3.53
N GLY A 90 -5.58 -2.09 3.23
CA GLY A 90 -6.36 -1.57 2.11
C GLY A 90 -5.86 -2.07 0.75
N LEU A 91 -4.54 -2.26 0.58
CA LEU A 91 -3.99 -2.80 -0.66
C LEU A 91 -4.47 -4.24 -0.93
N GLY A 92 -4.57 -5.08 0.10
CA GLY A 92 -5.09 -6.44 -0.03
C GLY A 92 -6.58 -6.44 -0.38
N VAL A 93 -7.38 -5.63 0.31
CA VAL A 93 -8.81 -5.47 0.01
C VAL A 93 -9.03 -4.92 -1.39
N LEU A 94 -8.23 -3.92 -1.80
CA LEU A 94 -8.28 -3.35 -3.13
C LEU A 94 -7.90 -4.37 -4.21
N ALA A 95 -6.86 -5.16 -3.98
CA ALA A 95 -6.46 -6.23 -4.90
C ALA A 95 -7.58 -7.26 -5.07
N LEU A 96 -8.18 -7.72 -3.97
CA LEU A 96 -9.33 -8.63 -4.01
C LEU A 96 -10.53 -8.00 -4.72
N ALA A 97 -10.84 -6.72 -4.45
CA ALA A 97 -11.94 -6.01 -5.09
C ALA A 97 -11.71 -5.87 -6.61
N LEU A 98 -10.48 -5.58 -7.04
CA LEU A 98 -10.12 -5.52 -8.46
C LEU A 98 -10.24 -6.88 -9.14
N ILE A 99 -9.77 -7.95 -8.50
CA ILE A 99 -9.92 -9.32 -9.01
C ILE A 99 -11.40 -9.67 -9.11
N ALA A 100 -12.18 -9.46 -8.03
CA ALA A 100 -13.60 -9.71 -8.02
C ALA A 100 -14.32 -8.91 -9.11
N TRP A 101 -13.98 -7.63 -9.28
CA TRP A 101 -14.55 -6.79 -10.33
C TRP A 101 -14.18 -7.31 -11.73
N LEU A 102 -12.94 -7.74 -11.93
CA LEU A 102 -12.46 -8.32 -13.18
C LEU A 102 -13.11 -9.66 -13.51
N LEU A 103 -13.51 -10.46 -12.51
CA LEU A 103 -14.17 -11.76 -12.71
C LEU A 103 -15.70 -11.62 -12.83
N ILE A 104 -16.32 -10.78 -12.00
CA ILE A 104 -17.78 -10.59 -11.99
C ILE A 104 -18.24 -9.86 -13.25
N ARG A 105 -17.51 -8.84 -13.70
CA ARG A 105 -17.85 -8.05 -14.90
C ARG A 105 -17.96 -8.90 -16.19
N PRO A 106 -17.01 -9.79 -16.55
CA PRO A 106 -17.12 -10.61 -17.75
C PRO A 106 -18.21 -11.68 -17.64
N LEU A 107 -18.48 -12.23 -16.45
CA LEU A 107 -19.58 -13.17 -16.25
C LEU A 107 -20.94 -12.49 -16.47
N LEU A 108 -21.14 -11.29 -15.91
CA LEU A 108 -22.34 -10.48 -16.16
C LEU A 108 -22.48 -10.11 -17.64
N LYS A 109 -21.36 -9.80 -18.31
CA LYS A 109 -21.33 -9.45 -19.73
C LYS A 109 -21.56 -10.65 -20.64
N ASN A 110 -21.17 -11.87 -20.25
CA ASN A 110 -21.50 -13.10 -20.99
C ASN A 110 -22.96 -13.50 -20.86
N LEU A 111 -23.63 -13.17 -19.74
CA LEU A 111 -25.08 -13.42 -19.57
C LEU A 111 -25.95 -12.33 -20.20
N SER A 112 -25.46 -11.09 -20.26
CA SER A 112 -26.16 -9.96 -20.88
C SER A 112 -25.76 -9.70 -22.32
N ALA A 113 -24.69 -10.35 -22.83
CA ALA A 113 -24.52 -10.52 -24.25
C ALA A 113 -25.78 -11.28 -24.71
N PRO A 114 -26.65 -10.67 -25.55
CA PRO A 114 -27.63 -11.48 -26.23
C PRO A 114 -26.80 -12.58 -26.87
N ARG A 115 -27.14 -13.84 -26.59
CA ARG A 115 -26.90 -14.87 -27.58
C ARG A 115 -27.52 -14.27 -28.81
N ALA A 116 -26.70 -13.67 -29.68
CA ALA A 116 -27.10 -13.41 -31.04
C ALA A 116 -27.72 -14.75 -31.40
N ALA A 117 -29.02 -14.72 -31.63
CA ALA A 117 -29.67 -15.83 -32.23
C ALA A 117 -28.87 -16.01 -33.52
N GLU A 118 -27.88 -16.90 -33.48
CA GLU A 118 -27.78 -17.91 -34.49
C GLU A 118 -29.16 -18.58 -34.46
N GLY A 119 -30.11 -17.89 -35.11
CA GLY A 119 -31.16 -18.57 -35.83
C GLY A 119 -30.48 -19.64 -36.68
N PRO A 120 -31.24 -20.66 -37.08
CA PRO A 120 -30.71 -21.72 -37.93
C PRO A 120 -29.87 -21.06 -39.03
N PRO A 121 -28.62 -21.53 -39.28
CA PRO A 121 -27.82 -20.96 -40.35
C PRO A 121 -28.73 -20.93 -41.57
N ALA A 122 -29.05 -19.73 -42.04
CA ALA A 122 -29.84 -19.58 -43.23
C ALA A 122 -29.05 -20.34 -44.29
N MET A 123 -29.60 -21.49 -44.67
CA MET A 123 -29.30 -22.14 -45.93
C MET A 123 -29.47 -21.06 -46.98
N ALA A 124 -28.35 -20.45 -47.38
CA ALA A 124 -28.18 -20.01 -48.75
C ALA A 124 -28.07 -21.28 -49.59
N LEU A 125 -29.18 -22.00 -49.72
CA LEU A 125 -29.41 -22.98 -50.78
C LEU A 125 -30.28 -22.27 -51.81
N ALA A 126 -29.62 -21.43 -52.61
CA ALA A 126 -30.01 -21.28 -53.99
C ALA A 126 -29.33 -22.42 -54.75
N GLY A 127 -30.13 -23.36 -55.25
CA GLY A 127 -29.67 -24.32 -56.24
C GLY A 127 -29.76 -25.79 -55.81
N ASP A 128 -30.93 -26.35 -56.08
CA ASP A 128 -31.09 -27.57 -56.88
C ASP A 128 -30.84 -28.96 -56.24
N ALA A 129 -31.84 -29.81 -56.48
CA ALA A 129 -31.84 -31.27 -56.55
C ALA A 129 -31.41 -32.11 -55.32
N ALA A 130 -32.43 -32.83 -54.82
CA ALA A 130 -32.40 -34.19 -54.28
C ALA A 130 -31.10 -34.99 -54.44
N ASP A 131 -30.64 -35.65 -53.37
CA ASP A 131 -30.40 -37.09 -53.35
C ASP A 131 -30.18 -37.60 -51.91
N GLU A 132 -30.59 -38.84 -51.67
CA GLU A 132 -30.54 -39.54 -50.39
C GLU A 132 -29.12 -40.04 -50.04
N GLY A 133 -28.80 -39.97 -48.74
CA GLY A 133 -27.82 -40.85 -48.11
C GLY A 133 -26.39 -40.33 -48.06
N GLU A 134 -25.97 -39.73 -46.93
CA GLU A 134 -24.54 -39.60 -46.66
C GLU A 134 -24.20 -39.51 -45.17
N THR A 135 -23.16 -40.25 -44.83
CA THR A 135 -22.38 -40.25 -43.60
C THR A 135 -22.10 -38.84 -43.04
N PRO A 136 -22.05 -38.64 -41.71
CA PRO A 136 -21.73 -37.34 -41.14
C PRO A 136 -20.32 -36.89 -41.60
N PRO A 137 -20.11 -35.59 -41.82
CA PRO A 137 -18.90 -35.11 -42.47
C PRO A 137 -17.66 -35.46 -41.66
N ARG A 138 -16.69 -36.10 -42.32
CA ARG A 138 -15.36 -36.53 -41.83
C ARG A 138 -14.58 -35.50 -40.99
N ASN A 139 -14.85 -34.21 -41.18
CA ASN A 139 -14.26 -33.12 -40.39
C ASN A 139 -14.87 -33.02 -38.99
N ALA A 140 -16.08 -33.53 -38.77
CA ALA A 140 -16.75 -33.51 -37.47
C ALA A 140 -16.06 -34.43 -36.46
N ALA A 141 -15.51 -35.57 -36.88
CA ALA A 141 -14.77 -36.49 -35.99
C ALA A 141 -13.44 -35.88 -35.52
N LEU A 142 -12.71 -35.21 -36.43
CA LEU A 142 -11.48 -34.49 -36.10
C LEU A 142 -11.77 -33.26 -35.23
N THR A 143 -12.76 -32.44 -35.60
CA THR A 143 -13.19 -31.27 -34.82
C THR A 143 -13.74 -31.67 -33.44
N ALA A 144 -14.27 -32.90 -33.29
CA ALA A 144 -14.70 -33.44 -32.00
C ALA A 144 -13.53 -33.79 -31.05
N LEU A 145 -12.34 -34.11 -31.57
CA LEU A 145 -11.13 -34.37 -30.77
C LEU A 145 -10.55 -33.09 -30.14
N GLU A 146 -10.80 -31.95 -30.77
CA GLU A 146 -10.40 -30.61 -30.33
C GLU A 146 -11.37 -29.97 -29.31
N ARG A 147 -12.45 -30.68 -28.95
CA ARG A 147 -13.40 -30.20 -27.95
C ARG A 147 -12.77 -30.22 -26.53
N PRO A 148 -12.77 -29.11 -25.78
CA PRO A 148 -12.26 -29.07 -24.42
C PRO A 148 -13.14 -29.93 -23.48
N GLY A 149 -12.53 -30.84 -22.73
CA GLY A 149 -13.22 -31.69 -21.73
C GLY A 149 -13.34 -33.18 -22.07
N LEU A 150 -12.83 -33.66 -23.21
CA LEU A 150 -12.80 -35.11 -23.52
C LEU A 150 -11.66 -35.83 -22.77
N SER A 151 -11.95 -37.01 -22.19
CA SER A 151 -10.94 -37.86 -21.55
C SER A 151 -9.98 -38.46 -22.60
N LEU A 152 -8.76 -38.79 -22.20
CA LEU A 152 -7.73 -39.29 -23.12
C LEU A 152 -8.15 -40.61 -23.78
N ASP A 153 -8.85 -41.48 -23.05
CA ASP A 153 -9.35 -42.76 -23.56
C ASP A 153 -10.42 -42.56 -24.64
N ASP A 154 -11.32 -41.58 -24.46
CA ASP A 154 -12.34 -41.24 -25.46
C ASP A 154 -11.70 -40.70 -26.76
N LYS A 155 -10.61 -39.94 -26.62
CA LYS A 155 -9.83 -39.45 -27.78
C LYS A 155 -9.17 -40.58 -28.54
N LEU A 156 -8.63 -41.58 -27.85
CA LEU A 156 -8.05 -42.76 -28.47
C LEU A 156 -9.10 -43.59 -29.22
N LEU A 157 -10.32 -43.67 -28.68
CA LEU A 157 -11.43 -44.39 -29.30
C LEU A 157 -11.90 -43.70 -30.59
N LEU A 158 -12.10 -42.37 -30.54
CA LEU A 158 -12.47 -41.55 -31.69
C LEU A 158 -11.38 -41.52 -32.77
N ALA A 159 -10.10 -41.39 -32.37
CA ALA A 159 -8.98 -41.42 -33.31
C ALA A 159 -8.86 -42.76 -34.03
N ARG A 160 -9.05 -43.88 -33.31
CA ARG A 160 -9.04 -45.22 -33.90
C ARG A 160 -10.18 -45.39 -34.91
N GLN A 161 -11.35 -44.83 -34.63
CA GLN A 161 -12.49 -44.85 -35.55
C GLN A 161 -12.21 -44.01 -36.80
N ALA A 162 -11.65 -42.80 -36.64
CA ALA A 162 -11.28 -41.93 -37.77
C ALA A 162 -10.20 -42.56 -38.68
N VAL A 163 -9.21 -43.26 -38.10
CA VAL A 163 -8.14 -43.92 -38.87
C VAL A 163 -8.66 -45.12 -39.67
N ASN A 164 -9.61 -45.89 -39.12
CA ASN A 164 -10.25 -46.98 -39.88
C ASN A 164 -11.00 -46.47 -41.11
N GLU A 165 -11.48 -45.22 -41.09
CA GLU A 165 -12.17 -44.59 -42.24
C GLU A 165 -11.20 -44.01 -43.30
N ASP A 166 -9.92 -43.82 -42.96
CA ASP A 166 -8.90 -43.20 -43.83
C ASP A 166 -7.90 -44.19 -44.49
N ALA A 167 -8.11 -45.50 -44.35
CA ALA A 167 -7.26 -46.52 -44.97
C ALA A 167 -7.16 -46.39 -46.51
N LYS A 168 -8.25 -45.97 -47.17
CA LYS A 168 -8.27 -45.80 -48.64
C LYS A 168 -7.46 -44.59 -49.12
N ARG A 169 -7.33 -43.51 -48.33
CA ARG A 169 -6.51 -42.36 -48.72
C ARG A 169 -5.02 -42.61 -48.55
N VAL A 170 -4.62 -43.38 -47.53
CA VAL A 170 -3.22 -43.82 -47.38
C VAL A 170 -2.81 -44.69 -48.58
N ALA A 171 -3.69 -45.58 -49.04
CA ALA A 171 -3.44 -46.35 -50.26
C ALA A 171 -3.36 -45.47 -51.52
N GLN A 172 -4.12 -44.37 -51.59
CA GLN A 172 -4.13 -43.47 -52.74
C GLN A 172 -2.90 -42.56 -52.78
N VAL A 173 -2.34 -42.19 -51.62
CA VAL A 173 -1.06 -41.46 -51.53
C VAL A 173 0.11 -42.40 -51.83
N VAL A 174 0.10 -43.63 -51.31
CA VAL A 174 1.12 -44.63 -51.69
C VAL A 174 1.05 -44.94 -53.19
N LYS A 175 -0.16 -45.03 -53.74
CA LYS A 175 -0.36 -45.22 -55.19
C LYS A 175 0.12 -44.02 -56.01
N SER A 176 -0.08 -42.79 -55.55
CA SER A 176 0.42 -41.61 -56.28
C SER A 176 1.94 -41.52 -56.23
N TRP A 177 2.58 -42.05 -55.18
CA TRP A 177 4.04 -42.07 -55.07
C TRP A 177 4.65 -43.18 -55.93
N VAL A 178 3.99 -44.34 -56.03
CA VAL A 178 4.41 -45.44 -56.92
C VAL A 178 4.13 -45.13 -58.40
N GLY A 179 3.06 -44.39 -58.71
CA GLY A 179 2.71 -44.03 -60.08
C GLY A 179 3.54 -42.88 -60.68
N THR A 180 4.42 -42.26 -59.90
CA THR A 180 5.27 -41.14 -60.36
C THR A 180 6.67 -41.62 -60.83
N ASP A 181 6.94 -42.94 -60.82
CA ASP A 181 8.25 -43.53 -61.20
C ASP A 181 8.15 -44.53 -62.37
N ALA A 182 7.22 -44.30 -63.31
CA ALA A 182 7.09 -45.02 -64.58
C ALA A 182 6.87 -44.05 -65.75
#